data_AF-A0A843G052-F1
#
_entry.id   AF-A0A843G052-F1
#
_cell.length_a   1.000
_cell.length_b   1.000
_cell.length_c   1.000
_cell.angle_alpha   90.00
_cell.angle_beta   90.00
_cell.angle_gamma   90.00
#
_symmetry.space_group_name_H-M   'P 1'
#
loop_
_entity.id
_entity.type
_entity.pdbx_description
1 polymer ?
#
loop_
_entity_poly.entity_id
_entity_poly.type
_entity_poly.pdbx_seq_one_letter_code
_entity_poly.pdbx_strand_id
1 'polypeptide(L)'
;MNDATFIAIGLVIALIIGVAAVFLASGDPDGLESASLYVQGEKDLTSDAPEDADPEAVGLGTFEYSSPFPDYSWEDLGKMGDIIALVLGIVIVFVLIFGVSRIIKIKA
;
A
#
# COMPACT_ATOMS: atom_id res chain seq x y z
N MET A 1 -3.46 -32.74 4.80
CA MET A 1 -3.37 -31.79 3.66
C MET A 1 -1.97 -31.89 3.09
N ASN A 2 -1.80 -31.95 1.78
CA ASN A 2 -0.48 -31.99 1.13
C ASN A 2 0.10 -30.58 0.98
N ASP A 3 1.42 -30.48 0.94
CA ASP A 3 2.17 -29.22 0.93
C ASP A 3 1.75 -28.30 -0.23
N ALA A 4 1.47 -28.88 -1.40
CA ALA A 4 1.01 -28.13 -2.58
C ALA A 4 -0.33 -27.42 -2.32
N THR A 5 -1.26 -28.06 -1.61
CA THR A 5 -2.56 -27.46 -1.27
C THR A 5 -2.40 -26.39 -0.19
N PHE A 6 -1.52 -26.59 0.79
CA PHE A 6 -1.21 -25.56 1.80
C PHE A 6 -0.66 -24.28 1.14
N ILE A 7 0.30 -24.44 0.24
CA ILE A 7 0.92 -23.33 -0.50
C ILE A 7 -0.10 -22.63 -1.39
N ALA A 8 -0.93 -23.40 -2.12
CA ALA A 8 -1.96 -22.84 -2.99
C ALA A 8 -2.98 -22.00 -2.19
N ILE A 9 -3.45 -22.52 -1.04
CA ILE A 9 -4.37 -21.79 -0.16
C ILE A 9 -3.72 -20.52 0.38
N GLY A 10 -2.47 -20.61 0.86
CA GLY A 10 -1.72 -19.45 1.35
C GLY A 10 -1.55 -18.35 0.29
N LEU A 11 -1.23 -18.72 -0.95
CA LEU A 11 -1.12 -17.79 -2.06
C LEU A 11 -2.46 -17.10 -2.37
N VAL A 12 -3.56 -17.86 -2.43
CA VAL A 12 -4.89 -17.31 -2.68
C VAL A 12 -5.28 -16.32 -1.58
N ILE A 13 -5.06 -16.67 -0.31
CA ILE A 13 -5.33 -15.76 0.82
C ILE A 13 -4.46 -14.50 0.73
N ALA A 14 -3.17 -14.63 0.41
CA ALA A 14 -2.27 -13.50 0.26
C ALA A 14 -2.72 -12.54 -0.85
N LEU A 15 -3.16 -13.07 -1.99
CA LEU A 15 -3.71 -12.27 -3.09
C LEU A 15 -5.01 -11.57 -2.70
N ILE A 16 -5.91 -12.26 -2.00
CA ILE A 16 -7.16 -11.67 -1.50
C ILE A 16 -6.85 -10.52 -0.54
N ILE A 17 -5.96 -10.74 0.44
CA ILE A 17 -5.56 -9.70 1.41
C ILE A 17 -4.90 -8.53 0.69
N GLY A 18 -4.01 -8.80 -0.26
CA GLY A 18 -3.38 -7.76 -1.06
C GLY A 18 -4.42 -6.90 -1.76
N VAL A 19 -5.23 -7.50 -2.64
CA VAL A 19 -6.25 -6.74 -3.40
C VAL A 19 -7.19 -6.00 -2.46
N ALA A 20 -7.67 -6.64 -1.38
CA ALA A 20 -8.54 -6.01 -0.41
C ALA A 20 -7.85 -4.82 0.28
N ALA A 21 -6.55 -4.92 0.58
CA ALA A 21 -5.78 -3.85 1.23
C ALA A 21 -5.74 -2.56 0.42
N VAL A 22 -5.78 -2.60 -0.93
CA VAL A 22 -5.82 -1.36 -1.75
C VAL A 22 -7.14 -0.61 -1.57
N PHE A 23 -8.24 -1.34 -1.35
CA PHE A 23 -9.57 -0.74 -1.15
C PHE A 23 -9.89 -0.45 0.32
N LEU A 24 -9.26 -1.19 1.23
CA LEU A 24 -9.36 -1.02 2.69
C LEU A 24 -8.37 0.02 3.22
N ALA A 25 -7.26 0.25 2.51
CA ALA A 25 -6.50 1.48 2.67
C ALA A 25 -7.45 2.64 2.38
N SER A 26 -7.50 3.60 3.31
CA SER A 26 -8.36 4.78 3.22
C SER A 26 -8.28 5.36 1.81
N GLY A 27 -9.43 5.63 1.19
CA GLY A 27 -9.45 6.40 -0.04
C GLY A 27 -8.86 7.78 0.18
N ASP A 28 -8.49 8.45 -0.90
CA ASP A 28 -7.95 9.81 -0.92
C ASP A 28 -8.80 10.79 -0.07
N PRO A 29 -8.29 11.36 1.04
CA PRO A 29 -6.91 11.26 1.55
C PRO A 29 -6.64 9.98 2.36
N ASP A 30 -5.47 9.39 2.18
CA ASP A 30 -5.07 8.15 2.88
C ASP A 30 -5.05 8.30 4.42
N GLY A 31 -4.72 7.25 5.16
CA GLY A 31 -4.73 7.31 6.63
C GLY A 31 -3.72 8.29 7.24
N LEU A 32 -2.55 8.45 6.61
CA LEU A 32 -1.50 9.38 7.03
C LEU A 32 -1.86 10.81 6.63
N GLU A 33 -2.38 10.97 5.43
CA GLU A 33 -2.84 12.21 4.83
C GLU A 33 -4.06 12.77 5.58
N SER A 34 -5.02 11.91 5.93
CA SER A 34 -6.13 12.26 6.83
C SER A 34 -5.64 12.73 8.20
N ALA A 35 -4.58 12.13 8.72
CA ALA A 35 -4.00 12.53 10.00
C ALA A 35 -3.26 13.86 9.89
N SER A 36 -2.56 14.13 8.79
CA SER A 36 -1.93 15.44 8.56
C SER A 36 -2.99 16.53 8.46
N LEU A 37 -4.03 16.34 7.64
CA LEU A 37 -5.12 17.31 7.48
C LEU A 37 -5.89 17.57 8.78
N TYR A 38 -6.08 16.55 9.62
CA TYR A 38 -6.69 16.72 10.94
C TYR A 38 -5.82 17.56 11.88
N VAL A 39 -4.50 17.34 11.90
CA VAL A 39 -3.57 18.12 12.72
C VAL A 39 -3.46 19.57 12.24
N GLN A 40 -3.58 19.80 10.93
CA GLN A 40 -3.63 21.13 10.32
C GLN A 40 -4.94 21.88 10.61
N GLY A 41 -5.99 21.17 11.02
CA GLY A 41 -7.32 21.74 11.26
C GLY A 41 -8.11 21.98 9.97
N GLU A 42 -7.65 21.44 8.84
CA GLU A 42 -8.33 21.51 7.54
C GLU A 42 -9.41 20.45 7.39
N LYS A 43 -9.36 19.38 8.19
CA LYS A 43 -10.29 18.26 8.16
C LYS A 43 -10.69 17.83 9.58
N ASP A 44 -11.94 17.43 9.77
CA ASP A 44 -12.41 16.75 10.99
C ASP A 44 -12.26 15.22 10.87
N LEU A 45 -12.17 14.49 11.99
CA LEU A 45 -11.87 13.03 12.03
C LEU A 45 -12.72 12.15 11.11
N THR A 46 -13.94 12.57 10.77
CA THR A 46 -14.89 11.80 9.97
C THR A 46 -15.40 12.53 8.74
N SER A 47 -14.93 13.75 8.51
CA SER A 47 -15.35 14.57 7.36
C SER A 47 -14.50 14.22 6.14
N ASP A 48 -14.95 14.55 4.94
CA ASP A 48 -14.11 14.46 3.75
C ASP A 48 -13.08 15.59 3.73
N ALA A 49 -11.98 15.44 2.97
CA ALA A 49 -11.02 16.52 2.78
C ALA A 49 -11.62 17.64 1.91
N PRO A 50 -11.35 18.92 2.23
CA PRO A 50 -11.59 20.02 1.31
C PRO A 50 -10.85 19.82 -0.03
N GLU A 51 -11.43 20.29 -1.14
CA GLU A 51 -10.81 20.17 -2.47
C GLU A 51 -9.50 20.96 -2.61
N ASP A 52 -9.30 21.97 -1.75
CA ASP A 52 -8.13 22.85 -1.69
C ASP A 52 -7.16 22.51 -0.55
N ALA A 53 -7.41 21.40 0.16
CA ALA A 53 -6.57 20.97 1.26
C ALA A 53 -5.25 20.37 0.75
N ASP A 54 -4.16 20.79 1.37
CA ASP A 54 -2.82 20.31 1.03
C ASP A 54 -2.27 19.47 2.19
N PRO A 55 -2.22 18.14 2.03
CA PRO A 55 -1.71 17.28 3.09
C PRO A 55 -0.18 17.35 3.28
N GLU A 56 0.54 17.87 2.29
CA GLU A 56 2.00 18.06 2.30
C GLU A 56 2.39 19.42 2.89
N ALA A 57 1.41 20.32 3.05
CA ALA A 57 1.59 21.54 3.80
C ALA A 57 1.86 21.24 5.29
N VAL A 58 2.74 22.03 5.89
CA VAL A 58 3.07 21.98 7.32
C VAL A 58 2.75 23.31 7.96
N GLY A 59 1.89 23.27 8.98
CA GLY A 59 1.38 24.46 9.67
C GLY A 59 0.07 24.95 9.06
N LEU A 60 -0.10 26.27 8.94
CA LEU A 60 -1.25 26.89 8.26
C LEU A 60 -0.94 27.14 6.76
N GLY A 61 -0.38 26.14 6.06
CA GLY A 61 0.04 26.32 4.66
C GLY A 61 1.34 27.13 4.45
N THR A 62 2.18 27.29 5.48
CA THR A 62 3.36 28.18 5.42
C THR A 62 4.67 27.51 4.99
N PHE A 63 4.71 26.17 4.99
CA PHE A 63 5.88 25.37 4.61
C PHE A 63 5.42 24.14 3.84
N GLU A 64 6.09 23.79 2.75
CA GLU A 64 5.90 22.52 2.05
C GLU A 64 6.93 21.50 2.55
N TYR A 65 6.47 20.34 3.01
CA TYR A 65 7.34 19.21 3.35
C TYR A 65 7.07 18.06 2.41
N SER A 66 7.96 17.87 1.44
CA SER A 66 7.95 16.67 0.61
C SER A 66 8.56 15.51 1.38
N SER A 67 7.81 14.41 1.51
CA SER A 67 8.31 13.18 2.12
C SER A 67 9.59 12.70 1.42
N PRO A 68 10.64 12.30 2.15
CA PRO A 68 11.84 11.73 1.53
C PRO A 68 11.56 10.42 0.78
N PHE A 69 10.40 9.81 1.04
CA PHE A 69 9.84 8.72 0.26
C PHE A 69 8.55 9.21 -0.41
N PRO A 70 8.57 9.52 -1.71
CA PRO A 70 7.36 9.89 -2.44
C PRO A 70 6.36 8.73 -2.43
N ASP A 71 5.07 9.05 -2.59
CA ASP A 71 4.04 8.04 -2.71
C ASP A 71 4.34 7.11 -3.88
N TYR A 72 4.24 5.81 -3.62
CA TYR A 72 4.50 4.77 -4.62
C TYR A 72 3.30 4.59 -5.57
N SER A 73 2.45 5.60 -5.70
CA SER A 73 1.27 5.62 -6.54
C SER A 73 1.68 5.90 -7.98
N TRP A 74 1.05 5.18 -8.90
CA TRP A 74 1.20 5.46 -10.33
C TRP A 74 0.09 6.41 -10.74
N GLU A 75 0.35 7.72 -10.69
CA GLU A 75 -0.64 8.78 -10.96
C GLU A 75 -1.45 8.54 -12.26
N ASP A 76 -0.77 8.11 -13.34
CA ASP A 76 -1.39 7.83 -14.64
C ASP A 76 -2.36 6.63 -14.65
N LEU A 77 -2.21 5.68 -13.71
CA LEU A 77 -3.02 4.45 -13.63
C LEU A 77 -3.97 4.46 -12.43
N GLY A 78 -3.86 5.44 -11.53
CA GLY A 78 -4.63 5.56 -10.29
C GLY A 78 -4.67 4.26 -9.50
N LYS A 79 -5.81 3.97 -8.87
CA LYS A 79 -6.02 2.74 -8.07
C LYS A 79 -5.72 1.44 -8.82
N MET A 80 -5.80 1.43 -10.16
CA MET A 80 -5.46 0.25 -10.95
C MET A 80 -3.96 -0.01 -10.93
N GLY A 81 -3.14 1.04 -10.94
CA GLY A 81 -1.69 0.96 -10.78
C GLY A 81 -1.31 0.33 -9.45
N ASP A 82 -1.95 0.75 -8.37
CA ASP A 82 -1.69 0.23 -7.02
C ASP A 82 -2.03 -1.26 -6.90
N ILE A 83 -3.16 -1.69 -7.48
CA ILE A 83 -3.54 -3.12 -7.53
C ILE A 83 -2.49 -3.92 -8.31
N ILE A 84 -2.05 -3.43 -9.47
CA ILE A 84 -1.06 -4.11 -10.30
C ILE A 84 0.28 -4.22 -9.57
N ALA A 85 0.76 -3.12 -8.97
CA ALA A 85 2.01 -3.09 -8.22
C ALA A 85 1.99 -4.08 -7.05
N LEU A 86 0.88 -4.15 -6.33
CA LEU A 86 0.72 -5.04 -5.19
C LEU A 86 0.68 -6.52 -5.60
N VAL A 87 -0.09 -6.86 -6.63
CA VAL A 87 -0.15 -8.23 -7.16
C VAL A 87 1.23 -8.68 -7.65
N LEU A 88 1.95 -7.81 -8.37
CA LEU A 88 3.33 -8.08 -8.80
C LEU A 88 4.26 -8.30 -7.61
N GLY A 89 4.18 -7.47 -6.58
CA GLY A 89 4.96 -7.60 -5.36
C GLY A 89 4.76 -8.96 -4.68
N ILE A 90 3.51 -9.42 -4.54
CA ILE A 90 3.18 -10.73 -3.96
C ILE A 90 3.82 -11.86 -4.79
N VAL A 91 3.72 -11.81 -6.12
CA VAL A 91 4.29 -12.82 -7.02
C VAL A 91 5.82 -12.84 -6.92
N ILE A 92 6.47 -11.67 -6.94
CA ILE A 92 7.93 -11.55 -6.83
C ILE A 92 8.43 -12.15 -5.51
N VAL A 93 7.81 -11.79 -4.39
CA VAL A 93 8.17 -12.32 -3.07
C VAL A 93 8.03 -13.84 -3.03
N PHE A 94 6.95 -14.40 -3.61
CA PHE A 94 6.77 -15.85 -3.71
C PHE A 94 7.89 -16.52 -4.49
N VAL A 95 8.27 -15.96 -5.65
CA VAL A 95 9.37 -16.49 -6.48
C VAL A 95 10.70 -16.42 -5.73
N LEU A 96 10.98 -15.31 -5.03
CA LEU A 96 12.20 -15.15 -4.26
C LEU A 96 12.30 -16.16 -3.11
N ILE A 97 11.25 -16.30 -2.30
CA ILE A 97 11.22 -17.26 -1.18
C ILE A 97 11.35 -18.69 -1.71
N PHE A 98 10.63 -19.03 -2.79
CA PHE A 98 10.74 -20.34 -3.41
C PHE A 98 12.15 -20.61 -3.92
N GLY A 99 12.77 -19.64 -4.60
CA GLY A 99 14.14 -19.72 -5.11
C GLY A 99 15.17 -19.92 -4.00
N VAL A 100 15.12 -19.10 -2.94
CA VAL A 100 16.01 -19.21 -1.77
C VAL A 100 15.83 -20.55 -1.08
N SER A 101 14.59 -21.00 -0.90
CA SER A 101 14.27 -22.30 -0.28
C SER A 101 14.87 -23.46 -1.08
N ARG A 102 14.82 -23.40 -2.42
CA ARG A 102 15.44 -24.36 -3.33
C ARG A 102 16.95 -24.40 -3.18
N ILE A 103 17.61 -23.23 -3.07
CA ILE A 103 19.06 -23.13 -2.91
C ILE A 103 19.49 -23.75 -1.57
N ILE A 104 18.79 -23.45 -0.48
CA ILE A 104 19.09 -24.00 0.85
C ILE A 104 18.93 -25.53 0.82
N LYS A 105 17.87 -26.05 0.20
CA LYS A 105 17.62 -27.50 0.10
C LYS A 105 18.63 -28.23 -0.77
N ILE A 106 19.24 -27.57 -1.77
CA ILE A 106 20.31 -28.16 -2.60
C ILE A 106 21.63 -28.26 -1.81
N LYS A 107 21.85 -27.39 -0.83
CA LYS A 107 23.09 -27.28 -0.05
C LYS A 107 23.08 -28.10 1.26
N ALA A 108 21.92 -28.58 1.69
CA ALA A 108 21.73 -29.44 2.86
C ALA A 108 21.65 -30.91 2.46
#